data_AF-A0A483A3J0-F1
#
_entry.id   AF-A0A483A3J0-F1
#
_cell.length_a   1.000
_cell.length_b   1.000
_cell.length_c   1.000
_cell.angle_alpha   90.00
_cell.angle_beta   90.00
_cell.angle_gamma   90.00
#
_symmetry.space_group_name_H-M   'P 1'
#
loop_
_entity.id
_entity.type
_entity.pdbx_description
1 polymer ?
#
loop_
_entity_poly.entity_id
_entity_poly.type
_entity_poly.pdbx_seq_one_letter_code
_entity_poly.pdbx_strand_id
1 'polypeptide(L)' 'MFTRSMFETEDMIAQHQLLDEVTLLIDQKRIISIMKQQLKPITLKTITQSHQLIEQGNAIGKIVISNAW' A
#
# COMPACT_ATOMS: atom_id res chain seq x y z
N MET A 1 -6.44 -5.66 -7.37
CA MET A 1 -5.90 -4.38 -7.90
C MET A 1 -4.54 -4.62 -8.54
N PHE A 2 -4.48 -5.43 -9.60
CA PHE A 2 -3.32 -5.52 -10.50
C PHE A 2 -3.77 -6.06 -11.87
N THR A 3 -5.07 -6.05 -12.18
CA THR A 3 -5.60 -6.67 -13.40
C THR A 3 -4.93 -6.09 -14.65
N ARG A 4 -4.82 -4.76 -14.74
CA ARG A 4 -4.15 -4.08 -15.86
C ARG A 4 -2.70 -4.53 -16.03
N SER A 5 -1.91 -4.49 -14.96
CA SER A 5 -0.50 -4.90 -14.99
C SER A 5 -0.31 -6.42 -15.13
N MET A 6 -1.24 -7.23 -14.62
CA MET A 6 -1.17 -8.69 -14.64
C MET A 6 -1.52 -9.26 -16.02
N PHE A 7 -2.35 -8.55 -16.78
CA PHE A 7 -2.76 -8.93 -18.14
C PHE A 7 -2.21 -8.00 -19.23
N GLU A 8 -1.31 -7.08 -18.86
CA GLU A 8 -0.68 -6.12 -19.78
C GLU A 8 -1.67 -5.42 -20.72
N THR A 9 -2.76 -4.92 -20.16
CA THR A 9 -3.85 -4.33 -20.95
C THR A 9 -3.39 -3.04 -21.66
N GLU A 10 -3.98 -2.73 -22.81
CA GLU A 10 -3.64 -1.54 -23.60
C GLU A 10 -3.75 -0.22 -22.80
N ASP A 11 -4.61 -0.21 -21.78
CA ASP A 11 -4.86 0.93 -20.89
C ASP A 11 -4.04 0.90 -19.57
N MET A 12 -2.90 0.19 -19.52
CA MET A 12 -2.03 0.14 -18.33
C MET A 12 -1.70 1.52 -17.74
N ILE A 13 -1.57 2.54 -18.60
CA ILE A 13 -1.29 3.92 -18.20
C ILE A 13 -2.34 4.50 -17.23
N ALA A 14 -3.58 4.01 -17.27
CA ALA A 14 -4.66 4.48 -16.41
C ALA A 14 -4.36 4.28 -14.92
N GLN A 15 -3.57 3.26 -14.55
CA GLN A 15 -3.16 3.07 -13.16
C GLN A 15 -2.24 4.20 -12.66
N HIS A 16 -1.32 4.68 -13.51
CA HIS A 16 -0.47 5.82 -13.17
C HIS A 16 -1.29 7.10 -13.00
N GLN A 17 -2.20 7.39 -13.95
CA GLN A 17 -3.08 8.56 -13.90
C GLN A 17 -3.94 8.59 -12.63
N LEU A 18 -4.47 7.42 -12.22
CA LEU A 18 -5.21 7.30 -10.96
C LEU A 18 -4.34 7.59 -9.72
N LEU A 19 -3.07 7.16 -9.73
CA LEU A 19 -2.16 7.44 -8.62
C LEU A 19 -1.77 8.93 -8.55
N ASP A 20 -1.67 9.61 -9.69
CA ASP A 20 -1.43 11.05 -9.74
C ASP A 20 -2.62 11.83 -9.17
N GLU A 21 -3.85 11.43 -9.51
CA GLU A 21 -5.07 12.01 -8.94
C GLU A 21 -5.13 11.81 -7.42
N VAL A 22 -4.81 10.60 -6.94
CA VAL A 22 -4.74 10.32 -5.49
C VAL A 22 -3.72 11.21 -4.79
N THR A 23 -2.58 11.49 -5.44
CA THR A 23 -1.54 12.39 -4.89
C THR A 23 -2.09 13.80 -4.68
N LEU A 24 -2.75 14.36 -5.69
CA LEU A 24 -3.42 15.67 -5.59
C LEU A 24 -4.45 15.71 -4.45
N LEU A 25 -5.23 14.63 -4.29
CA LEU A 25 -6.23 14.54 -3.22
C LEU A 25 -5.60 14.43 -1.82
N ILE A 26 -4.43 13.81 -1.71
CA ILE A 26 -3.66 13.76 -0.45
C ILE A 26 -3.12 15.15 -0.10
N ASP A 27 -2.56 15.87 -1.06
CA ASP A 27 -2.02 17.22 -0.85
C ASP A 27 -3.13 18.21 -0.43
N GLN A 28 -4.32 18.05 -1.01
CA GLN A 28 -5.53 18.79 -0.63
C GLN A 28 -6.13 18.33 0.72
N LYS A 29 -5.53 17.33 1.38
CA LYS A 29 -6.02 16.71 2.63
C LYS A 29 -7.43 16.11 2.52
N ARG A 30 -7.88 15.79 1.29
CA ARG A 30 -9.17 15.11 1.04
C ARG A 30 -9.06 13.61 1.25
N ILE A 31 -7.88 13.05 0.98
CA ILE A 31 -7.52 11.68 1.34
C ILE A 31 -6.46 11.75 2.44
N ILE A 32 -6.62 10.94 3.48
CA ILE A 32 -5.66 10.81 4.57
C ILE A 32 -5.10 9.39 4.61
N SER A 33 -3.85 9.25 5.02
CA SER A 33 -3.22 7.93 5.18
C SER A 33 -3.99 7.09 6.21
N ILE A 34 -4.23 5.84 5.85
CA ILE A 34 -4.84 4.83 6.73
C ILE A 34 -3.78 3.91 7.36
N MET A 35 -2.50 4.30 7.33
CA MET A 35 -1.44 3.57 8.03
C MET A 35 -1.76 3.52 9.52
N LYS A 36 -1.81 2.31 10.07
CA LYS A 36 -2.09 2.07 11.50
C LYS A 36 -0.95 1.40 12.23
N GLN A 37 -0.11 0.65 11.51
CA GLN A 37 1.04 -0.03 12.09
C GLN A 37 2.23 0.08 11.16
N GLN A 38 3.40 0.35 11.74
CA GLN A 38 4.67 0.41 11.02
C GLN A 38 5.65 -0.60 11.62
N LEU A 39 6.21 -1.46 10.79
CA LEU A 39 7.29 -2.39 11.13
C LEU A 39 8.60 -1.91 10.48
N LYS A 40 9.72 -2.11 11.18
CA LYS A 40 11.06 -1.76 10.71
C LYS A 40 12.08 -2.77 11.25
N PRO A 41 13.19 -3.06 10.54
CA PRO A 41 13.46 -2.73 9.13
C PRO A 41 12.78 -3.74 8.19
N ILE A 42 12.95 -3.61 6.87
CA ILE A 42 12.47 -4.60 5.89
C ILE A 42 13.34 -5.86 6.01
N THR A 43 12.83 -6.85 6.75
CA THR A 43 13.50 -8.14 6.99
C THR A 43 12.50 -9.30 6.87
N LEU A 44 13.00 -10.53 6.73
CA LEU A 44 12.15 -11.72 6.74
C LEU A 44 11.25 -11.77 7.98
N LYS A 45 11.81 -11.47 9.16
CA LYS A 45 11.06 -11.45 10.42
C LYS A 45 9.85 -10.50 10.38
N THR A 46 10.06 -9.26 9.94
CA THR A 46 8.99 -8.26 9.86
C THR A 46 7.96 -8.59 8.78
N ILE A 47 8.39 -9.20 7.68
CA ILE A 47 7.48 -9.65 6.61
C ILE A 47 6.59 -10.77 7.15
N THR A 48 7.17 -11.83 7.74
CA THR A 48 6.41 -12.93 8.34
C THR A 48 5.43 -12.42 9.40
N GLN A 49 5.87 -11.50 10.27
CA GLN A 49 5.00 -10.88 11.26
C GLN A 49 3.83 -10.12 10.62
N SER A 50 4.08 -9.34 9.56
CA SER A 50 3.00 -8.62 8.86
C SER A 50 1.97 -9.57 8.23
N HIS A 51 2.44 -10.69 7.67
CA HIS A 51 1.56 -11.71 7.09
C HIS A 51 0.66 -12.33 8.16
N GLN A 52 1.23 -12.75 9.29
CA GLN A 52 0.48 -13.29 10.42
C GLN A 52 -0.60 -12.32 10.92
N LEU A 53 -0.30 -11.02 11.01
CA LEU A 53 -1.26 -9.99 11.42
C LEU A 53 -2.39 -9.79 10.41
N ILE A 54 -2.10 -9.90 9.11
CA ILE A 54 -3.12 -9.80 8.05
C ILE A 54 -4.02 -11.04 8.03
N GLU A 55 -3.41 -12.23 8.16
CA GLU A 55 -4.12 -13.52 8.15
C GLU A 55 -5.09 -13.69 9.32
N GLN A 56 -4.85 -13.01 10.45
CA GLN A 56 -5.77 -12.95 11.59
C GLN A 56 -7.09 -12.21 11.27
N GLY A 57 -7.15 -11.42 10.20
CA GLY A 57 -8.37 -10.77 9.71
C GLY A 57 -8.92 -9.62 10.57
N ASN A 58 -8.24 -9.25 11.66
CA ASN A 58 -8.64 -8.18 12.58
C ASN A 58 -7.86 -6.87 12.36
N ALA A 59 -6.96 -6.82 11.36
CA ALA A 59 -6.16 -5.65 11.06
C ALA A 59 -7.03 -4.50 10.52
N ILE A 60 -7.10 -3.39 11.27
CA ILE A 60 -7.75 -2.14 10.83
C ILE A 60 -6.71 -1.25 10.16
N GLY A 61 -7.01 -0.75 8.96
CA GLY A 61 -6.12 0.13 8.20
C GLY A 61 -5.03 -0.62 7.43
N LYS A 62 -3.81 -0.07 7.39
CA LYS A 62 -2.67 -0.66 6.68
C LYS A 62 -1.46 -0.85 7.59
N ILE A 63 -0.80 -1.99 7.42
CA ILE A 63 0.51 -2.31 7.98
C ILE A 63 1.57 -1.94 6.95
N VAL A 64 2.56 -1.14 7.32
CA VAL A 64 3.65 -0.68 6.45
C VAL A 64 4.98 -1.21 6.98
N ILE A 65 5.83 -1.74 6.10
CA ILE A 65 7.22 -2.10 6.44
C ILE A 65 8.15 -1.12 5.74
N SER A 66 9.14 -0.60 6.46
CA SER A 66 10.07 0.40 5.92
C SER A 66 11.47 0.22 6.52
N ASN A 67 12.49 0.63 5.79
CA ASN A 67 13.82 0.82 6.35
C ASN A 67 13.92 2.16 7.10
N ALA A 68 14.96 2.31 7.91
CA ALA A 68 15.37 3.66 8.31
C ALA A 68 15.83 4.40 7.06
N TRP A 69 15.34 5.64 6.90
CA TRP A 69 15.76 6.55 5.86
C TRP A 69 17.17 7.07 6.14
#